data_AF-A0A7S0CH26-F1
#
_entry.id   AF-A0A7S0CH26-F1
#
_cell.length_a   1.000
_cell.length_b   1.000
_cell.length_c   1.000
_cell.angle_alpha   90.00
_cell.angle_beta   90.00
_cell.angle_gamma   90.00
#
_symmetry.space_group_name_H-M   'P 1'
#
loop_
_entity.id
_entity.type
_entity.pdbx_description
1 polymer ?
#
loop_
_entity_poly.entity_id
_entity_poly.type
_entity_poly.pdbx_seq_one_letter_code
_entity_poly.pdbx_strand_id
1 'polypeptide(L)'
;STSTRGTESNNRHQHNASSKAPRIFSSDLQHELNHIGNDYLGLNQTTVIDQATLSNIINAAERGRSVESAYFLGMIYAYGLASSVQKVNFSQAEKWFRVAAKEGNSDSQCALGLLLYHGAHDENRRKINLDDAKFWFSKASDQGNPRGHWLLGRAILDEWGETIDWVQMSGGSDLAYSESRHKDFKEATRLLTLAAKSDVKEAIHHLALLYEYDIIPYNIQAGSMSKERNPEKHNQQYHNMKKAADLYKQGSALGSAESTYNLGLMFAYGRGLQQNFIAATDMFRKAAVIHNHAPSMRYLGILAVSTYGFEEESSPDYKKGLFWFSKCAALHEENISNLCWNDKNQLEKMFQYANEEKARKIDILRSRNK
;
A
#
# COMPACT_ATOMS: atom_id res chain seq x y z
N SER A 1 -3.35 -45.11 32.48
CA SER A 1 -4.74 -44.65 32.66
C SER A 1 -4.67 -43.35 33.47
N THR A 2 -4.94 -42.15 32.95
CA THR A 2 -6.16 -41.63 32.29
C THR A 2 -5.80 -40.30 31.61
N SER A 3 -5.72 -40.24 30.28
CA SER A 3 -6.62 -39.52 29.36
C SER A 3 -7.21 -38.16 29.78
N THR A 4 -6.74 -37.11 29.08
CA THR A 4 -7.49 -36.02 28.43
C THR A 4 -8.48 -35.15 29.24
N ARG A 5 -8.16 -33.85 29.33
CA ARG A 5 -9.08 -32.77 28.95
C ARG A 5 -8.26 -31.54 28.57
N GLY A 6 -8.11 -31.31 27.26
CA GLY A 6 -7.59 -30.07 26.73
C GLY A 6 -8.57 -28.95 27.03
N THR A 7 -8.10 -27.92 27.72
CA THR A 7 -8.83 -26.66 27.87
C THR A 7 -8.55 -25.81 26.65
N GLU A 8 -9.41 -25.95 25.64
CA GLU A 8 -9.70 -24.89 24.68
C GLU A 8 -10.23 -23.68 25.47
N SER A 9 -9.34 -22.76 25.82
CA SER A 9 -9.77 -21.45 26.31
C SER A 9 -8.87 -20.37 25.75
N ASN A 10 -9.53 -19.47 25.00
CA ASN A 10 -9.13 -18.11 24.64
C ASN A 10 -8.38 -17.89 23.32
N ASN A 11 -9.01 -18.34 22.22
CA ASN A 11 -8.87 -17.69 20.89
C ASN A 11 -9.78 -16.44 20.72
N ARG A 12 -10.18 -15.77 21.81
CA ARG A 12 -11.04 -14.56 21.79
C ARG A 12 -10.28 -13.23 21.79
N HIS A 13 -8.95 -13.23 21.62
CA HIS A 13 -8.14 -12.01 21.60
C HIS A 13 -7.61 -11.59 20.22
N GLN A 14 -7.96 -12.29 19.13
CA GLN A 14 -7.53 -11.91 17.78
C GLN A 14 -8.48 -10.99 17.00
N HIS A 15 -9.64 -10.64 17.57
CA HIS A 15 -10.62 -9.79 16.87
C HIS A 15 -10.56 -8.29 17.19
N ASN A 16 -9.68 -7.82 18.09
CA ASN A 16 -9.81 -6.47 18.66
C ASN A 16 -8.54 -5.59 18.72
N ALA A 17 -7.47 -5.87 17.97
CA ALA A 17 -6.27 -5.02 17.99
C ALA A 17 -5.77 -4.58 16.60
N SER A 18 -6.70 -4.14 15.74
CA SER A 18 -6.52 -2.97 14.87
C SER A 18 -7.91 -2.52 14.38
N SER A 19 -8.75 -2.04 15.30
CA SER A 19 -10.05 -1.43 14.95
C SER A 19 -9.91 -0.03 14.35
N LYS A 20 -8.77 0.28 13.73
CA LYS A 20 -8.65 1.40 12.80
C LYS A 20 -8.46 0.75 11.45
N ALA A 21 -9.22 1.18 10.45
CA ALA A 21 -8.87 0.84 9.08
C ALA A 21 -7.36 1.08 8.89
N PRO A 22 -6.63 0.19 8.21
CA PRO A 22 -5.26 0.48 7.83
C PRO A 22 -5.26 1.86 7.20
N ARG A 23 -4.22 2.66 7.45
CA ARG A 23 -4.02 3.83 6.59
C ARG A 23 -3.92 3.26 5.18
N ILE A 24 -4.97 3.49 4.38
CA ILE A 24 -5.00 3.14 2.95
C ILE A 24 -3.93 3.97 2.21
N PHE A 25 -3.31 4.93 2.89
CA PHE A 25 -2.61 6.07 2.32
C PHE A 25 -1.22 6.24 2.94
N SER A 26 -0.20 6.33 2.07
CA SER A 26 1.12 6.80 2.47
C SER A 26 1.10 8.33 2.62
N SER A 27 1.79 8.88 3.62
CA SER A 27 1.90 10.34 3.82
C SER A 27 3.14 10.94 3.15
N ASP A 28 3.81 10.19 2.27
CA ASP A 28 5.10 10.57 1.69
C ASP A 28 4.99 10.74 0.17
N LEU A 29 4.99 12.01 -0.27
CA LEU A 29 5.01 12.39 -1.68
C LEU A 29 6.19 11.79 -2.44
N GLN A 30 7.38 11.77 -1.86
CA GLN A 30 8.56 11.28 -2.55
C GLN A 30 8.46 9.76 -2.73
N HIS A 31 7.87 9.06 -1.77
CA HIS A 31 7.54 7.64 -1.90
C HIS A 31 6.51 7.39 -3.02
N GLU A 32 5.42 8.17 -3.07
CA GLU A 32 4.41 8.05 -4.14
C GLU A 32 4.97 8.43 -5.52
N LEU A 33 5.74 9.51 -5.62
CA LEU A 33 6.42 9.89 -6.85
C LEU A 33 7.47 8.84 -7.23
N ASN A 34 8.21 8.26 -6.29
CA ASN A 34 9.18 7.22 -6.62
C ASN A 34 8.49 5.94 -7.10
N HIS A 35 7.35 5.56 -6.50
CA HIS A 35 6.55 4.44 -7.00
C HIS A 35 5.99 4.72 -8.39
N ILE A 36 5.37 5.89 -8.60
CA ILE A 36 4.80 6.27 -9.89
C ILE A 36 5.92 6.46 -10.94
N GLY A 37 7.01 7.14 -10.61
CA GLY A 37 8.11 7.44 -11.52
C GLY A 37 8.93 6.22 -11.93
N ASN A 38 9.26 5.33 -10.99
CA ASN A 38 10.06 4.13 -11.27
C ASN A 38 9.27 3.10 -12.09
N ASP A 39 7.97 2.95 -11.84
CA ASP A 39 7.14 1.96 -12.53
C ASP A 39 6.61 2.44 -13.89
N TYR A 40 6.36 3.74 -14.08
CA TYR A 40 5.66 4.24 -15.27
C TYR A 40 6.55 4.81 -16.39
N LEU A 41 7.81 5.14 -16.13
CA LEU A 41 8.67 5.78 -17.14
C LEU A 41 9.81 4.89 -17.65
N GLY A 42 10.10 3.76 -17.00
CA GLY A 42 11.37 3.06 -17.20
C GLY A 42 12.60 3.95 -16.90
N LEU A 43 12.37 5.13 -16.32
CA LEU A 43 13.39 6.01 -15.78
C LEU A 43 13.76 5.42 -14.43
N ASN A 44 14.57 4.36 -14.45
CA ASN A 44 15.38 4.05 -13.30
C ASN A 44 16.11 5.36 -12.92
N GLN A 45 16.17 5.68 -11.63
CA GLN A 45 16.97 6.81 -11.10
C GLN A 45 18.47 6.76 -11.50
N THR A 46 18.88 5.74 -12.26
CA THR A 46 20.17 5.59 -12.93
C THR A 46 20.28 6.32 -14.26
N THR A 47 19.17 6.75 -14.88
CA THR A 47 19.19 7.49 -16.16
C THR A 47 19.55 8.93 -15.89
N VAL A 48 20.84 9.24 -15.98
CA VAL A 48 21.34 10.61 -15.89
C VAL A 48 21.26 11.25 -17.28
N ILE A 49 20.45 12.29 -17.43
CA ILE A 49 20.34 13.06 -18.66
C ILE A 49 21.55 13.98 -18.78
N ASP A 50 22.26 13.86 -19.90
CA ASP A 50 23.42 14.69 -20.21
C ASP A 50 23.02 16.16 -20.47
N GLN A 51 24.00 17.06 -20.38
CA GLN A 51 23.75 18.50 -20.52
C GLN A 51 23.26 18.91 -21.92
N ALA A 52 23.67 18.22 -22.99
CA ALA A 52 23.24 18.56 -24.34
C ALA A 52 21.77 18.18 -24.55
N THR A 53 21.37 16.99 -24.09
CA THR A 53 19.97 16.54 -24.08
C THR A 53 19.10 17.46 -23.23
N LEU A 54 19.55 17.81 -22.02
CA LEU A 54 18.85 18.78 -21.16
C LEU A 54 18.68 20.13 -21.85
N SER A 55 19.73 20.67 -22.47
CA SER A 55 19.68 21.95 -23.16
C SER A 55 18.69 21.95 -24.33
N ASN A 56 18.61 20.84 -25.07
CA ASN A 56 17.63 20.68 -26.14
C ASN A 56 16.18 20.67 -25.59
N ILE A 57 15.93 19.96 -24.49
CA ILE A 57 14.63 19.90 -23.83
C ILE A 57 14.23 21.30 -23.31
N ILE A 58 15.14 22.00 -22.63
CA ILE A 58 14.90 23.37 -22.13
C ILE A 58 14.55 24.30 -23.29
N ASN A 59 15.36 24.31 -24.35
CA ASN A 59 15.12 25.16 -25.51
C ASN A 59 13.79 24.83 -26.23
N ALA A 60 13.37 23.57 -26.25
CA ALA A 60 12.10 23.16 -26.84
C ALA A 60 10.91 23.60 -25.98
N ALA A 61 11.00 23.39 -24.66
CA ALA A 61 9.98 23.78 -23.69
C ALA A 61 9.81 25.31 -23.59
N GLU A 62 10.90 26.07 -23.48
CA GLU A 62 10.87 27.53 -23.33
C GLU A 62 10.30 28.25 -24.56
N ARG A 63 10.54 27.71 -25.75
CA ARG A 63 9.99 28.28 -26.99
C ARG A 63 8.54 27.84 -27.27
N GLY A 64 7.91 27.12 -26.34
CA GLY A 64 6.54 26.59 -26.51
C GLY A 64 6.41 25.62 -27.69
N ARG A 65 7.51 24.98 -28.11
CA ARG A 65 7.56 24.17 -29.34
C ARG A 65 7.07 22.73 -29.14
N SER A 66 7.01 22.26 -27.90
CA SER A 66 6.56 20.91 -27.58
C SER A 66 6.02 20.83 -26.15
N VAL A 67 4.80 20.34 -26.04
CA VAL A 67 4.10 20.07 -24.78
C VAL A 67 4.82 18.93 -24.04
N GLU A 68 5.29 17.94 -24.78
CA GLU A 68 6.08 16.81 -24.27
C GLU A 68 7.40 17.29 -23.67
N SER A 69 8.06 18.26 -24.29
CA SER A 69 9.32 18.82 -23.75
C SER A 69 9.08 19.54 -22.42
N ALA A 70 7.96 20.27 -22.30
CA ALA A 70 7.58 20.88 -21.02
C ALA A 70 7.24 19.79 -19.98
N TYR A 71 6.53 18.74 -20.35
CA TYR A 71 6.28 17.60 -19.47
C TYR A 71 7.59 16.95 -18.98
N PHE A 72 8.47 16.57 -19.91
CA PHE A 72 9.76 15.94 -19.58
C PHE A 72 10.63 16.83 -18.72
N LEU A 73 10.67 18.14 -18.99
CA LEU A 73 11.40 19.08 -18.16
C LEU A 73 10.84 19.14 -16.73
N GLY A 74 9.52 19.08 -16.57
CA GLY A 74 8.88 18.93 -15.27
C GLY A 74 9.35 17.68 -14.53
N MET A 75 9.43 16.54 -15.22
CA MET A 75 9.94 15.28 -14.66
C MET A 75 11.41 15.37 -14.27
N ILE A 76 12.26 15.98 -15.09
CA ILE A 76 13.68 16.17 -14.77
C ILE A 76 13.85 16.89 -13.44
N TYR A 77 13.08 17.95 -13.22
CA TYR A 77 13.13 18.70 -11.97
C TYR A 77 12.50 17.93 -10.80
N ALA A 78 11.41 17.20 -11.02
CA ALA A 78 10.73 16.43 -9.98
C ALA A 78 11.57 15.26 -9.44
N TYR A 79 12.41 14.67 -10.28
CA TYR A 79 13.21 13.48 -9.94
C TYR A 79 14.72 13.75 -9.86
N GLY A 80 15.18 14.96 -10.22
CA GLY A 80 16.60 15.30 -10.23
C GLY A 80 17.41 14.49 -11.26
N LEU A 81 16.85 14.23 -12.44
CA LEU A 81 17.40 13.26 -13.42
C LEU A 81 18.59 13.76 -14.23
N ALA A 82 19.03 15.01 -14.08
CA ALA A 82 20.12 15.57 -14.89
C ALA A 82 21.36 15.87 -14.04
N SER A 83 22.56 15.70 -14.60
CA SER A 83 23.83 15.91 -13.87
C SER A 83 23.97 17.31 -13.27
N SER A 84 23.33 18.32 -13.90
CA SER A 84 23.27 19.71 -13.44
C SER A 84 22.11 20.01 -12.48
N VAL A 85 21.15 19.09 -12.35
CA VAL A 85 20.00 19.17 -11.43
C VAL A 85 20.23 18.15 -10.31
N GLN A 86 21.24 18.40 -9.46
CA GLN A 86 21.65 17.47 -8.40
C GLN A 86 20.65 17.39 -7.23
N LYS A 87 19.63 18.25 -7.20
CA LYS A 87 18.59 18.28 -6.17
C LYS A 87 17.22 18.42 -6.82
N VAL A 88 16.26 17.64 -6.33
CA VAL A 88 14.84 17.76 -6.69
C VAL A 88 14.37 19.20 -6.52
N ASN A 89 13.62 19.70 -7.50
CA ASN A 89 13.11 21.06 -7.54
C ASN A 89 11.62 21.05 -7.93
N PHE A 90 10.76 20.87 -6.92
CA PHE A 90 9.31 20.82 -7.15
C PHE A 90 8.72 22.13 -7.67
N SER A 91 9.32 23.28 -7.33
CA SER A 91 8.86 24.58 -7.85
C SER A 91 9.05 24.69 -9.36
N GLN A 92 10.21 24.27 -9.88
CA GLN A 92 10.43 24.20 -11.32
C GLN A 92 9.59 23.09 -11.97
N ALA A 93 9.45 21.93 -11.32
CA ALA A 93 8.61 20.85 -11.83
C ALA A 93 7.16 21.31 -12.03
N GLU A 94 6.59 21.97 -11.03
CA GLU A 94 5.23 22.51 -11.07
C GLU A 94 5.07 23.54 -12.19
N LYS A 95 6.02 24.48 -12.35
CA LYS A 95 5.99 25.46 -13.44
C LYS A 95 5.84 24.75 -14.79
N TRP A 96 6.64 23.74 -15.06
CA TRP A 96 6.67 23.06 -16.34
C TRP A 96 5.47 22.11 -16.54
N PHE A 97 5.03 21.40 -15.50
CA PHE A 97 3.78 20.65 -15.55
C PHE A 97 2.58 21.56 -15.78
N ARG A 98 2.53 22.76 -15.19
CA ARG A 98 1.46 23.74 -15.45
C ARG A 98 1.41 24.18 -16.92
N VAL A 99 2.57 24.37 -17.56
CA VAL A 99 2.63 24.70 -18.99
C VAL A 99 2.02 23.54 -19.79
N ALA A 100 2.53 22.32 -19.61
CA ALA A 100 2.07 21.18 -20.38
C ALA A 100 0.60 20.77 -20.09
N ALA A 101 0.16 20.89 -18.83
CA ALA A 101 -1.19 20.58 -18.40
C ALA A 101 -2.24 21.52 -19.02
N LYS A 102 -1.91 22.82 -19.17
CA LYS A 102 -2.76 23.83 -19.82
C LYS A 102 -2.94 23.55 -21.31
N GLU A 103 -1.91 23.02 -21.96
CA GLU A 103 -1.98 22.58 -23.36
C GLU A 103 -2.65 21.20 -23.53
N GLY A 104 -3.17 20.62 -22.44
CA GLY A 104 -4.00 19.40 -22.49
C GLY A 104 -3.25 18.10 -22.21
N ASN A 105 -1.95 18.11 -21.94
CA ASN A 105 -1.22 16.87 -21.66
C ASN A 105 -1.72 16.21 -20.36
N SER A 106 -2.41 15.07 -20.51
CA SER A 106 -3.09 14.39 -19.39
C SER A 106 -2.13 13.84 -18.33
N ASP A 107 -0.91 13.46 -18.70
CA ASP A 107 0.10 13.03 -17.73
C ASP A 107 0.65 14.20 -16.91
N SER A 108 0.82 15.38 -17.50
CA SER A 108 1.18 16.61 -16.79
C SER A 108 0.06 17.09 -15.88
N GLN A 109 -1.20 16.89 -16.27
CA GLN A 109 -2.35 17.14 -15.40
C GLN A 109 -2.32 16.22 -14.17
N CYS A 110 -2.01 14.93 -14.35
CA CYS A 110 -1.78 14.01 -13.24
C CYS A 110 -0.59 14.43 -12.35
N ALA A 111 0.56 14.73 -12.95
CA ALA A 111 1.76 15.12 -12.22
C ALA A 111 1.58 16.43 -11.44
N LEU A 112 0.93 17.41 -12.05
CA LEU A 112 0.57 18.67 -11.39
C LEU A 112 -0.40 18.44 -10.23
N GLY A 113 -1.46 17.66 -10.43
CA GLY A 113 -2.40 17.33 -9.38
C GLY A 113 -1.72 16.65 -8.18
N LEU A 114 -0.76 15.76 -8.42
CA LEU A 114 0.03 15.11 -7.37
C LEU A 114 0.90 16.09 -6.58
N LEU A 115 1.60 17.03 -7.26
CA LEU A 115 2.38 18.05 -6.57
C LEU A 115 1.51 18.94 -5.67
N LEU A 116 0.30 19.28 -6.13
CA LEU A 116 -0.66 20.10 -5.39
C LEU A 116 -1.33 19.34 -4.24
N TYR A 117 -1.59 18.05 -4.43
CA TYR A 117 -2.15 17.17 -3.40
C TYR A 117 -1.22 17.07 -2.19
N HIS A 118 0.10 16.99 -2.41
CA HIS A 118 1.06 16.84 -1.32
C HIS A 118 1.67 18.16 -0.81
N GLY A 119 1.36 19.29 -1.44
CA GLY A 119 1.86 20.60 -1.01
C GLY A 119 3.38 20.79 -1.23
N ALA A 120 3.95 20.14 -2.24
CA ALA A 120 5.39 20.00 -2.49
C ALA A 120 6.18 21.30 -2.70
N HIS A 121 5.50 22.45 -2.79
CA HIS A 121 6.07 23.72 -3.23
C HIS A 121 6.65 24.59 -2.09
N ASP A 122 6.33 24.32 -0.82
CA ASP A 122 6.64 25.27 0.27
C ASP A 122 7.27 24.61 1.51
N GLU A 123 8.53 24.94 1.77
CA GLU A 123 9.27 24.57 2.99
C GLU A 123 8.60 25.12 4.26
N ASN A 124 7.73 26.12 4.13
CA ASN A 124 6.97 26.74 5.21
C ASN A 124 5.47 26.47 5.09
N ARG A 125 5.09 25.18 5.13
CA ARG A 125 3.72 24.69 5.37
C ARG A 125 2.62 25.57 4.79
N ARG A 126 2.02 25.20 3.65
CA ARG A 126 0.60 25.54 3.49
C ARG A 126 -0.16 24.66 2.50
N LYS A 127 -1.09 23.90 3.09
CA LYS A 127 -2.32 23.33 2.55
C LYS A 127 -2.16 22.48 1.28
N ILE A 128 -2.36 21.18 1.46
CA ILE A 128 -2.96 20.31 0.46
C ILE A 128 -4.06 21.11 -0.24
N ASN A 129 -3.93 21.35 -1.54
CA ASN A 129 -5.02 21.91 -2.33
C ASN A 129 -5.75 20.77 -3.01
N LEU A 130 -6.59 20.08 -2.22
CA LEU A 130 -7.33 18.91 -2.67
C LEU A 130 -8.27 19.24 -3.83
N ASP A 131 -8.87 20.43 -3.83
CA ASP A 131 -9.77 20.87 -4.89
C ASP A 131 -9.01 21.13 -6.21
N ASP A 132 -7.85 21.79 -6.17
CA ASP A 132 -7.01 21.94 -7.36
C ASP A 132 -6.49 20.59 -7.86
N ALA A 133 -6.11 19.69 -6.95
CA ALA A 133 -5.66 18.35 -7.31
C ALA A 133 -6.77 17.56 -8.02
N LYS A 134 -7.98 17.51 -7.43
CA LYS A 134 -9.17 16.90 -8.05
C LYS A 134 -9.51 17.55 -9.39
N PHE A 135 -9.36 18.88 -9.53
CA PHE A 135 -9.57 19.57 -10.79
C PHE A 135 -8.62 19.07 -11.89
N TRP A 136 -7.32 18.93 -11.60
CA TRP A 136 -6.38 18.43 -12.61
C TRP A 136 -6.53 16.93 -12.87
N PHE A 137 -6.82 16.13 -11.84
CA PHE A 137 -7.12 14.71 -12.02
C PHE A 137 -8.38 14.50 -12.86
N SER A 138 -9.43 15.32 -12.67
CA SER A 138 -10.64 15.24 -13.49
C SER A 138 -10.38 15.60 -14.95
N LYS A 139 -9.56 16.63 -15.23
CA LYS A 139 -9.13 16.93 -16.60
C LYS A 139 -8.40 15.77 -17.27
N ALA A 140 -7.56 15.03 -16.53
CA ALA A 140 -6.88 13.86 -17.07
C ALA A 140 -7.85 12.68 -17.26
N SER A 141 -8.73 12.46 -16.27
CA SER A 141 -9.79 11.45 -16.29
C SER A 141 -10.77 11.65 -17.46
N ASP A 142 -11.19 12.88 -17.74
CA ASP A 142 -12.10 13.21 -18.85
C ASP A 142 -11.50 12.87 -20.21
N GLN A 143 -10.17 12.84 -20.31
CA GLN A 143 -9.44 12.39 -21.50
C GLN A 143 -9.23 10.87 -21.55
N GLY A 144 -9.78 10.12 -20.58
CA GLY A 144 -9.62 8.68 -20.47
C GLY A 144 -8.26 8.23 -19.93
N ASN A 145 -7.45 9.13 -19.34
CA ASN A 145 -6.16 8.76 -18.76
C ASN A 145 -6.39 7.80 -17.57
N PRO A 146 -5.87 6.55 -17.61
CA PRO A 146 -6.08 5.58 -16.53
C PRO A 146 -5.53 6.04 -15.17
N ARG A 147 -4.42 6.80 -15.17
CA ARG A 147 -3.87 7.38 -13.94
C ARG A 147 -4.75 8.52 -13.44
N GLY A 148 -5.30 9.32 -14.34
CA GLY A 148 -6.30 10.34 -14.01
C GLY A 148 -7.51 9.72 -13.30
N HIS A 149 -8.04 8.60 -13.82
CA HIS A 149 -9.10 7.85 -13.15
C HIS A 149 -8.68 7.40 -11.74
N TRP A 150 -7.51 6.76 -11.60
CA TRP A 150 -7.02 6.29 -10.30
C TRP A 150 -6.83 7.43 -9.30
N LEU A 151 -6.13 8.49 -9.69
CA LEU A 151 -5.80 9.63 -8.84
C LEU A 151 -7.05 10.40 -8.42
N LEU A 152 -8.01 10.59 -9.33
CA LEU A 152 -9.29 11.20 -8.98
C LEU A 152 -10.07 10.30 -8.03
N GLY A 153 -10.17 8.99 -8.31
CA GLY A 153 -10.85 8.03 -7.45
C GLY A 153 -10.23 7.97 -6.05
N ARG A 154 -8.89 8.04 -5.97
CA ARG A 154 -8.15 8.10 -4.70
C ARG A 154 -8.43 9.40 -3.95
N ALA A 155 -8.33 10.55 -4.61
CA ALA A 155 -8.59 11.86 -3.99
C ALA A 155 -10.03 11.97 -3.46
N ILE A 156 -11.01 11.39 -4.17
CA ILE A 156 -12.39 11.28 -3.69
C ILE A 156 -12.51 10.32 -2.50
N LEU A 157 -11.63 9.32 -2.31
CA LEU A 157 -11.66 8.51 -1.09
C LEU A 157 -10.96 9.22 0.08
N ASP A 158 -9.86 9.93 -0.19
CA ASP A 158 -9.05 10.67 0.80
C ASP A 158 -9.86 11.78 1.49
N GLU A 159 -10.57 12.59 0.70
CA GLU A 159 -11.45 13.66 1.21
C GLU A 159 -12.45 13.14 2.25
N TRP A 160 -12.82 11.87 2.15
CA TRP A 160 -13.83 11.25 2.99
C TRP A 160 -13.21 10.41 4.11
N GLY A 161 -12.05 9.80 3.89
CA GLY A 161 -11.36 8.97 4.88
C GLY A 161 -10.88 9.73 6.11
N GLU A 162 -10.61 11.03 6.00
CA GLU A 162 -10.34 11.89 7.16
C GLU A 162 -11.59 12.15 8.03
N THR A 163 -12.78 11.95 7.47
CA THR A 163 -14.07 12.25 8.12
C THR A 163 -14.80 11.02 8.66
N ILE A 164 -14.31 9.80 8.37
CA ILE A 164 -15.04 8.55 8.61
C ILE A 164 -14.28 7.63 9.57
N ASP A 165 -14.95 7.23 10.65
CA ASP A 165 -14.58 6.03 11.40
C ASP A 165 -15.05 4.79 10.62
N TRP A 166 -14.14 4.18 9.87
CA TRP A 166 -14.39 3.05 8.96
C TRP A 166 -15.02 1.83 9.65
N VAL A 167 -14.92 1.74 10.99
CA VAL A 167 -15.59 0.71 11.79
C VAL A 167 -17.11 0.91 11.81
N GLN A 168 -17.60 2.16 11.75
CA GLN A 168 -19.04 2.42 11.71
C GLN A 168 -19.70 2.02 10.37
N MET A 169 -18.96 2.06 9.25
CA MET A 169 -19.50 1.67 7.94
C MET A 169 -19.66 0.15 7.78
N SER A 170 -18.70 -0.64 8.28
CA SER A 170 -18.80 -2.11 8.30
C SER A 170 -19.78 -2.62 9.37
N GLY A 171 -20.02 -1.81 10.41
CA GLY A 171 -20.87 -2.10 11.56
C GLY A 171 -22.30 -1.57 11.46
N GLY A 172 -23.00 -1.83 10.35
CA GLY A 172 -24.47 -1.87 10.22
C GLY A 172 -25.35 -1.09 11.21
N SER A 173 -25.06 0.18 11.48
CA SER A 173 -25.96 1.07 12.19
C SER A 173 -26.39 2.16 11.23
N ASP A 174 -27.71 2.37 11.15
CA ASP A 174 -28.40 3.37 10.31
C ASP A 174 -28.05 4.82 10.72
N LEU A 175 -26.76 5.16 10.76
CA LEU A 175 -26.27 6.47 11.14
C LEU A 175 -25.90 7.25 9.88
N ALA A 176 -26.95 7.88 9.35
CA ALA A 176 -26.95 8.85 8.27
C ALA A 176 -26.20 8.35 7.03
N TYR A 177 -26.93 7.89 6.04
CA TYR A 177 -26.44 7.54 4.72
C TYR A 177 -27.01 8.62 3.79
N SER A 178 -26.27 9.70 3.51
CA SER A 178 -26.79 10.76 2.63
C SER A 178 -26.66 10.34 1.17
N GLU A 179 -27.57 10.78 0.32
CA GLU A 179 -27.55 10.47 -1.12
C GLU A 179 -26.26 10.96 -1.80
N SER A 180 -25.72 12.11 -1.36
CA SER A 180 -24.41 12.62 -1.79
C SER A 180 -23.28 11.64 -1.45
N ARG A 181 -23.28 11.05 -0.24
CA ARG A 181 -22.27 10.06 0.19
C ARG A 181 -22.23 8.82 -0.70
N HIS A 182 -23.38 8.41 -1.24
CA HIS A 182 -23.42 7.30 -2.19
C HIS A 182 -22.85 7.66 -3.55
N LYS A 183 -23.11 8.89 -4.00
CA LYS A 183 -22.71 9.33 -5.34
C LYS A 183 -21.20 9.39 -5.46
N ASP A 184 -20.53 9.96 -4.47
CA ASP A 184 -19.07 10.15 -4.48
C ASP A 184 -18.33 8.82 -4.33
N PHE A 185 -18.82 7.92 -3.45
CA PHE A 185 -18.27 6.57 -3.32
C PHE A 185 -18.47 5.71 -4.59
N LYS A 186 -19.65 5.80 -5.20
CA LYS A 186 -19.96 5.12 -6.46
C LYS A 186 -19.06 5.63 -7.59
N GLU A 187 -18.80 6.93 -7.62
CA GLU A 187 -17.92 7.54 -8.60
C GLU A 187 -16.46 7.12 -8.40
N ALA A 188 -15.95 7.17 -7.16
CA ALA A 188 -14.61 6.68 -6.84
C ALA A 188 -14.44 5.20 -7.25
N THR A 189 -15.42 4.35 -6.93
CA THR A 189 -15.41 2.93 -7.32
C THR A 189 -15.42 2.75 -8.84
N ARG A 190 -16.21 3.56 -9.56
CA ARG A 190 -16.27 3.54 -11.03
C ARG A 190 -14.92 3.91 -11.63
N LEU A 191 -14.29 4.98 -11.15
CA LEU A 191 -12.99 5.46 -11.60
C LEU A 191 -11.89 4.43 -11.33
N LEU A 192 -11.82 3.88 -10.12
CA LEU A 192 -10.87 2.81 -9.78
C LEU A 192 -11.08 1.57 -10.65
N THR A 193 -12.34 1.22 -10.96
CA THR A 193 -12.64 0.10 -11.88
C THR A 193 -12.15 0.39 -13.30
N LEU A 194 -12.29 1.61 -13.81
CA LEU A 194 -11.76 2.00 -15.11
C LEU A 194 -10.24 1.94 -15.15
N ALA A 195 -9.56 2.45 -14.13
CA ALA A 195 -8.11 2.38 -14.00
C ALA A 195 -7.63 0.92 -13.90
N ALA A 196 -8.31 0.09 -13.11
CA ALA A 196 -7.97 -1.32 -12.94
C ALA A 196 -8.12 -2.14 -14.24
N LYS A 197 -9.10 -1.81 -15.10
CA LYS A 197 -9.25 -2.41 -16.44
C LYS A 197 -8.09 -2.06 -17.38
N SER A 198 -7.35 -1.00 -17.08
CA SER A 198 -6.15 -0.59 -17.80
C SER A 198 -4.88 -1.00 -17.05
N ASP A 199 -4.97 -2.00 -16.17
CA ASP A 199 -3.85 -2.58 -15.41
C ASP A 199 -3.06 -1.56 -14.54
N VAL A 200 -3.73 -0.49 -14.08
CA VAL A 200 -3.17 0.41 -13.07
C VAL A 200 -3.15 -0.35 -11.73
N LYS A 201 -1.97 -0.87 -11.36
CA LYS A 201 -1.78 -1.76 -10.21
C LYS A 201 -2.18 -1.12 -8.87
N GLU A 202 -2.00 0.19 -8.73
CA GLU A 202 -2.44 0.94 -7.55
C GLU A 202 -3.97 1.02 -7.46
N ALA A 203 -4.66 1.13 -8.60
CA ALA A 203 -6.12 1.12 -8.64
C ALA A 203 -6.69 -0.27 -8.36
N ILE A 204 -6.04 -1.32 -8.88
CA ILE A 204 -6.38 -2.71 -8.56
C ILE A 204 -6.26 -2.95 -7.06
N HIS A 205 -5.17 -2.49 -6.45
CA HIS A 205 -4.96 -2.58 -5.00
C HIS A 205 -6.05 -1.86 -4.21
N HIS A 206 -6.32 -0.59 -4.53
CA HIS A 206 -7.37 0.18 -3.84
C HIS A 206 -8.75 -0.44 -4.04
N LEU A 207 -9.06 -0.92 -5.25
CA LEU A 207 -10.32 -1.62 -5.52
C LEU A 207 -10.43 -2.90 -4.68
N ALA A 208 -9.34 -3.66 -4.50
CA ALA A 208 -9.31 -4.84 -3.66
C ALA A 208 -9.59 -4.52 -2.19
N LEU A 209 -9.00 -3.43 -1.67
CA LEU A 209 -9.29 -2.95 -0.32
C LEU A 209 -10.78 -2.60 -0.15
N LEU A 210 -11.38 -1.91 -1.13
CA LEU A 210 -12.80 -1.58 -1.07
C LEU A 210 -13.71 -2.83 -0.99
N TYR A 211 -13.31 -3.94 -1.62
CA TYR A 211 -13.98 -5.23 -1.46
C TYR A 211 -13.67 -5.90 -0.13
N GLU A 212 -12.41 -5.93 0.31
CA GLU A 212 -12.01 -6.59 1.56
C GLU A 212 -12.72 -5.97 2.79
N TYR A 213 -12.85 -4.64 2.81
CA TYR A 213 -13.51 -3.89 3.88
C TYR A 213 -15.03 -3.80 3.72
N ASP A 214 -15.61 -4.52 2.74
CA ASP A 214 -17.05 -4.56 2.45
C ASP A 214 -17.67 -3.17 2.20
N ILE A 215 -16.87 -2.26 1.64
CA ILE A 215 -17.29 -0.89 1.33
C ILE A 215 -18.11 -0.88 0.03
N ILE A 216 -17.75 -1.72 -0.94
CA ILE A 216 -18.57 -1.95 -2.14
C ILE A 216 -19.67 -2.96 -1.80
N PRO A 217 -20.95 -2.52 -1.76
CA PRO A 217 -22.05 -3.45 -1.59
C PRO A 217 -22.15 -4.35 -2.83
N TYR A 218 -22.42 -5.63 -2.62
CA TYR A 218 -22.57 -6.63 -3.68
C TYR A 218 -23.56 -6.20 -4.78
N ASN A 219 -24.60 -5.45 -4.41
CA ASN A 219 -25.72 -5.06 -5.25
C ASN A 219 -25.47 -3.83 -6.15
N ILE A 220 -24.34 -3.10 -6.03
CA ILE A 220 -24.04 -1.96 -6.91
C ILE A 220 -23.69 -2.41 -8.34
N GLN A 221 -23.08 -3.58 -8.51
CA GLN A 221 -22.76 -4.11 -9.84
C GLN A 221 -23.95 -4.74 -10.56
N ALA A 222 -25.00 -5.14 -9.83
CA ALA A 222 -26.20 -5.79 -10.37
C ALA A 222 -27.34 -4.81 -10.72
N GLY A 223 -27.18 -3.50 -10.50
CA GLY A 223 -28.17 -2.49 -10.86
C GLY A 223 -29.40 -2.39 -9.94
N SER A 224 -29.49 -3.17 -8.87
CA SER A 224 -30.62 -3.11 -7.92
C SER A 224 -30.15 -3.28 -6.47
N MET A 225 -30.12 -2.18 -5.70
CA MET A 225 -29.93 -2.27 -4.24
C MET A 225 -31.24 -2.71 -3.58
N SER A 226 -31.44 -4.01 -3.34
CA SER A 226 -32.57 -4.49 -2.54
C SER A 226 -32.37 -4.12 -1.07
N LYS A 227 -33.38 -3.43 -0.50
CA LYS A 227 -33.44 -3.01 0.91
C LYS A 227 -33.82 -4.16 1.86
N GLU A 228 -33.40 -5.39 1.58
CA GLU A 228 -33.77 -6.53 2.40
C GLU A 228 -32.70 -6.86 3.45
N ARG A 229 -33.17 -6.89 4.70
CA ARG A 229 -32.39 -7.25 5.88
C ARG A 229 -32.15 -8.76 5.84
N ASN A 230 -31.18 -9.20 5.05
CA ASN A 230 -31.08 -10.60 4.63
C ASN A 230 -30.01 -11.41 5.43
N PRO A 231 -30.28 -12.65 5.86
CA PRO A 231 -29.30 -13.64 6.34
C PRO A 231 -28.13 -13.96 5.37
N GLU A 232 -28.08 -13.36 4.19
CA GLU A 232 -27.04 -13.53 3.16
C GLU A 232 -25.75 -12.74 3.40
N LYS A 233 -25.63 -11.95 4.48
CA LYS A 233 -24.42 -11.15 4.78
C LYS A 233 -23.14 -11.97 4.84
N HIS A 234 -23.18 -13.18 5.42
CA HIS A 234 -22.00 -14.07 5.43
C HIS A 234 -21.60 -14.53 4.03
N ASN A 235 -22.57 -14.74 3.13
CA ASN A 235 -22.30 -15.11 1.75
C ASN A 235 -21.73 -13.91 0.98
N GLN A 236 -22.27 -12.71 1.18
CA GLN A 236 -21.76 -11.47 0.60
C GLN A 236 -20.31 -11.17 1.03
N GLN A 237 -20.03 -11.23 2.34
CA GLN A 237 -18.68 -11.00 2.87
C GLN A 237 -17.67 -11.99 2.27
N TYR A 238 -18.05 -13.26 2.15
CA TYR A 238 -17.20 -14.26 1.51
C TYR A 238 -16.95 -13.96 0.02
N HIS A 239 -17.97 -13.56 -0.74
CA HIS A 239 -17.83 -13.17 -2.15
C HIS A 239 -16.91 -11.96 -2.32
N ASN A 240 -17.08 -10.94 -1.47
CA ASN A 240 -16.25 -9.74 -1.48
C ASN A 240 -14.79 -10.07 -1.12
N MET A 241 -14.55 -10.91 -0.11
CA MET A 241 -13.20 -11.40 0.20
C MET A 241 -12.57 -12.19 -0.95
N LYS A 242 -13.33 -13.06 -1.64
CA LYS A 242 -12.82 -13.80 -2.80
C LYS A 242 -12.44 -12.85 -3.94
N LYS A 243 -13.26 -11.84 -4.20
CA LYS A 243 -12.99 -10.84 -5.22
C LYS A 243 -11.78 -9.96 -4.88
N ALA A 244 -11.64 -9.57 -3.61
CA ALA A 244 -10.45 -8.88 -3.13
C ALA A 244 -9.19 -9.74 -3.35
N ALA A 245 -9.25 -11.04 -3.03
CA ALA A 245 -8.14 -11.95 -3.27
C ALA A 245 -7.75 -12.06 -4.76
N ASP A 246 -8.73 -12.12 -5.66
CA ASP A 246 -8.46 -12.19 -7.10
C ASP A 246 -7.87 -10.88 -7.65
N LEU A 247 -8.32 -9.73 -7.16
CA LEU A 247 -7.70 -8.43 -7.47
C LEU A 247 -6.28 -8.34 -6.91
N TYR A 248 -6.03 -8.79 -5.69
CA TYR A 248 -4.66 -8.83 -5.14
C TYR A 248 -3.73 -9.76 -5.95
N LYS A 249 -4.23 -10.89 -6.47
CA LYS A 249 -3.47 -11.73 -7.42
C LYS A 249 -3.13 -10.97 -8.69
N GLN A 250 -4.10 -10.24 -9.27
CA GLN A 250 -3.87 -9.41 -10.47
C GLN A 250 -2.81 -8.34 -10.17
N GLY A 251 -2.97 -7.57 -9.09
CA GLY A 251 -2.00 -6.55 -8.68
C GLY A 251 -0.62 -7.12 -8.41
N SER A 252 -0.53 -8.32 -7.80
CA SER A 252 0.75 -9.02 -7.59
C SER A 252 1.41 -9.46 -8.90
N ALA A 253 0.63 -9.87 -9.90
CA ALA A 253 1.15 -10.22 -11.22
C ALA A 253 1.74 -8.99 -11.93
N LEU A 254 1.18 -7.80 -11.67
CA LEU A 254 1.67 -6.50 -12.16
C LEU A 254 2.78 -5.90 -11.28
N GLY A 255 3.30 -6.63 -10.29
CA GLY A 255 4.43 -6.19 -9.47
C GLY A 255 4.08 -5.17 -8.37
N SER A 256 2.81 -5.07 -7.94
CA SER A 256 2.45 -4.26 -6.77
C SER A 256 2.93 -4.96 -5.48
N ALA A 257 3.84 -4.31 -4.74
CA ALA A 257 4.30 -4.79 -3.43
C ALA A 257 3.12 -4.92 -2.46
N GLU A 258 2.27 -3.90 -2.38
CA GLU A 258 1.10 -3.84 -1.50
C GLU A 258 0.06 -4.93 -1.82
N SER A 259 -0.25 -5.15 -3.10
CA SER A 259 -1.15 -6.25 -3.50
C SER A 259 -0.54 -7.61 -3.19
N THR A 260 0.76 -7.77 -3.41
CA THR A 260 1.47 -9.02 -3.09
C THR A 260 1.47 -9.28 -1.58
N TYR A 261 1.71 -8.25 -0.77
CA TYR A 261 1.64 -8.33 0.68
C TYR A 261 0.23 -8.69 1.16
N ASN A 262 -0.80 -8.00 0.69
CA ASN A 262 -2.17 -8.30 1.09
C ASN A 262 -2.62 -9.69 0.61
N LEU A 263 -2.19 -10.15 -0.56
CA LEU A 263 -2.40 -11.54 -0.98
C LEU A 263 -1.79 -12.53 0.03
N GLY A 264 -0.60 -12.23 0.56
CA GLY A 264 0.01 -12.98 1.65
C GLY A 264 -0.86 -13.02 2.91
N LEU A 265 -1.47 -11.90 3.29
CA LEU A 265 -2.43 -11.85 4.40
C LEU A 265 -3.70 -12.68 4.10
N MET A 266 -4.22 -12.63 2.87
CA MET A 266 -5.38 -13.43 2.48
C MET A 266 -5.11 -14.93 2.65
N PHE A 267 -3.91 -15.39 2.26
CA PHE A 267 -3.47 -16.76 2.51
C PHE A 267 -3.22 -17.06 4.00
N ALA A 268 -2.58 -16.17 4.75
CA ALA A 268 -2.25 -16.39 6.17
C ALA A 268 -3.52 -16.52 7.03
N TYR A 269 -4.56 -15.75 6.72
CA TYR A 269 -5.81 -15.71 7.48
C TYR A 269 -6.96 -16.51 6.85
N GLY A 270 -6.79 -17.05 5.65
CA GLY A 270 -7.86 -17.76 4.93
C GLY A 270 -9.05 -16.86 4.55
N ARG A 271 -8.79 -15.60 4.22
CA ARG A 271 -9.83 -14.62 3.83
C ARG A 271 -10.06 -14.73 2.33
N GLY A 272 -11.22 -15.26 1.91
CA GLY A 272 -11.55 -15.45 0.49
C GLY A 272 -10.69 -16.51 -0.23
N LEU A 273 -9.69 -17.08 0.45
CA LEU A 273 -8.80 -18.15 0.02
C LEU A 273 -8.73 -19.21 1.13
N GLN A 274 -8.29 -20.41 0.79
CA GLN A 274 -7.95 -21.40 1.82
C GLN A 274 -6.69 -20.94 2.56
N GLN A 275 -6.68 -21.09 3.90
CA GLN A 275 -5.50 -20.75 4.70
C GLN A 275 -4.29 -21.58 4.24
N ASN A 276 -3.19 -20.89 3.95
CA ASN A 276 -1.94 -21.52 3.51
C ASN A 276 -0.74 -20.64 3.89
N PHE A 277 -0.03 -21.04 4.96
CA PHE A 277 1.12 -20.28 5.44
C PHE A 277 2.34 -20.34 4.52
N ILE A 278 2.51 -21.41 3.73
CA ILE A 278 3.62 -21.51 2.77
C ILE A 278 3.41 -20.50 1.64
N ALA A 279 2.21 -20.49 1.06
CA ALA A 279 1.82 -19.50 0.06
C ALA A 279 1.90 -18.07 0.61
N ALA A 280 1.52 -17.84 1.87
CA ALA A 280 1.67 -16.55 2.53
C ALA A 280 3.15 -16.13 2.63
N THR A 281 4.03 -17.02 3.08
CA THR A 281 5.48 -16.77 3.15
C THR A 281 6.06 -16.41 1.79
N ASP A 282 5.67 -17.10 0.73
CA ASP A 282 6.16 -16.82 -0.63
C ASP A 282 5.71 -15.45 -1.12
N MET A 283 4.47 -15.07 -0.84
CA MET A 283 3.99 -13.72 -1.15
C MET A 283 4.74 -12.66 -0.34
N PHE A 284 4.97 -12.87 0.96
CA PHE A 284 5.76 -11.93 1.75
C PHE A 284 7.21 -11.83 1.30
N ARG A 285 7.84 -12.94 0.89
CA ARG A 285 9.18 -12.92 0.27
C ARG A 285 9.19 -12.10 -1.01
N LYS A 286 8.22 -12.33 -1.89
CA LYS A 286 8.07 -11.60 -3.15
C LYS A 286 7.85 -10.11 -2.90
N ALA A 287 6.99 -9.72 -1.97
CA ALA A 287 6.79 -8.32 -1.62
C ALA A 287 8.04 -7.70 -0.96
N ALA A 288 8.74 -8.42 -0.08
CA ALA A 288 9.94 -7.91 0.60
C ALA A 288 11.12 -7.58 -0.35
N VAL A 289 11.18 -8.18 -1.53
CA VAL A 289 12.19 -7.84 -2.55
C VAL A 289 11.76 -6.68 -3.45
N ILE A 290 10.45 -6.42 -3.56
CA ILE A 290 9.91 -5.27 -4.30
C ILE A 290 10.04 -4.03 -3.39
N HIS A 291 10.92 -3.11 -3.76
CA HIS A 291 11.15 -1.83 -3.04
C HIS A 291 11.43 -1.97 -1.53
N ASN A 292 11.97 -3.12 -1.09
CA ASN A 292 12.23 -3.40 0.33
C ASN A 292 10.98 -3.29 1.23
N HIS A 293 9.81 -3.76 0.80
CA HIS A 293 8.56 -3.61 1.54
C HIS A 293 8.63 -4.06 3.02
N ALA A 294 8.69 -3.10 3.95
CA ALA A 294 8.92 -3.32 5.37
C ALA A 294 7.83 -4.17 6.07
N PRO A 295 6.52 -3.98 5.82
CA PRO A 295 5.48 -4.81 6.42
C PRO A 295 5.67 -6.29 6.11
N SER A 296 6.04 -6.62 4.87
CA SER A 296 6.29 -8.02 4.48
C SER A 296 7.50 -8.61 5.18
N MET A 297 8.59 -7.85 5.35
CA MET A 297 9.75 -8.29 6.13
C MET A 297 9.36 -8.59 7.59
N ARG A 298 8.52 -7.73 8.19
CA ARG A 298 8.00 -7.99 9.54
C ARG A 298 7.23 -9.31 9.62
N TYR A 299 6.34 -9.58 8.67
CA TYR A 299 5.56 -10.83 8.64
C TYR A 299 6.44 -12.07 8.39
N LEU A 300 7.49 -11.96 7.58
CA LEU A 300 8.49 -13.02 7.44
C LEU A 300 9.19 -13.33 8.78
N GLY A 301 9.49 -12.29 9.56
CA GLY A 301 9.99 -12.44 10.91
C GLY A 301 9.01 -13.21 11.79
N ILE A 302 7.75 -12.77 11.85
CA ILE A 302 6.68 -13.39 12.65
C ILE A 302 6.48 -14.86 12.28
N LEU A 303 6.36 -15.17 10.99
CA LEU A 303 6.17 -16.55 10.52
C LEU A 303 7.35 -17.46 10.90
N ALA A 304 8.58 -16.95 10.80
CA ALA A 304 9.77 -17.71 11.19
C ALA A 304 9.76 -18.08 12.68
N VAL A 305 9.28 -17.19 13.56
CA VAL A 305 9.19 -17.48 15.00
C VAL A 305 7.98 -18.33 15.38
N SER A 306 6.94 -18.36 14.54
CA SER A 306 5.66 -19.00 14.86
C SER A 306 5.54 -20.45 14.38
N THR A 307 6.58 -21.03 13.77
CA THR A 307 6.61 -22.37 13.14
C THR A 307 5.66 -22.57 11.96
N TYR A 308 5.00 -21.51 11.48
CA TYR A 308 4.09 -21.57 10.35
C TYR A 308 4.78 -21.11 9.07
N GLY A 309 4.58 -21.85 7.97
CA GLY A 309 4.88 -21.35 6.62
C GLY A 309 6.30 -21.55 6.09
N PHE A 310 7.11 -22.41 6.72
CA PHE A 310 8.36 -22.92 6.13
C PHE A 310 8.26 -24.44 6.06
N GLU A 311 8.53 -25.02 4.88
CA GLU A 311 8.30 -26.45 4.57
C GLU A 311 9.10 -27.42 5.46
N GLU A 312 10.18 -26.97 6.12
CA GLU A 312 11.16 -27.85 6.76
C GLU A 312 11.25 -27.80 8.30
N GLU A 313 10.57 -26.91 9.01
CA GLU A 313 10.88 -26.69 10.44
C GLU A 313 9.66 -26.79 11.37
N SER A 314 9.58 -27.90 12.12
CA SER A 314 8.67 -28.06 13.27
C SER A 314 9.09 -27.25 14.51
N SER A 315 10.04 -26.33 14.36
CA SER A 315 10.59 -25.52 15.46
C SER A 315 10.80 -24.06 15.02
N PRO A 316 10.63 -23.08 15.93
CA PRO A 316 10.86 -21.68 15.60
C PRO A 316 12.28 -21.40 15.12
N ASP A 317 12.43 -20.68 14.00
CA ASP A 317 13.72 -20.17 13.55
C ASP A 317 13.91 -18.74 14.05
N TYR A 318 14.41 -18.64 15.30
CA TYR A 318 14.72 -17.38 15.95
C TYR A 318 15.77 -16.56 15.19
N LYS A 319 16.73 -17.22 14.51
CA LYS A 319 17.79 -16.51 13.78
C LYS A 319 17.22 -15.83 12.54
N LYS A 320 16.38 -16.53 11.77
CA LYS A 320 15.66 -15.96 10.63
C LYS A 320 14.66 -14.89 11.07
N GLY A 321 13.99 -15.09 12.20
CA GLY A 321 13.15 -14.05 12.83
C GLY A 321 13.92 -12.74 13.06
N LEU A 322 15.07 -12.84 13.75
CA LEU A 322 15.95 -11.70 14.02
C LEU A 322 16.51 -11.05 12.75
N PHE A 323 16.85 -11.85 11.73
CA PHE A 323 17.31 -11.36 10.44
C PHE A 323 16.26 -10.45 9.80
N TRP A 324 15.01 -10.92 9.68
CA TRP A 324 13.96 -10.15 9.03
C TRP A 324 13.52 -8.93 9.82
N PHE A 325 13.41 -9.03 11.16
CA PHE A 325 13.11 -7.87 11.99
C PHE A 325 14.22 -6.81 11.92
N SER A 326 15.49 -7.22 11.89
CA SER A 326 16.62 -6.30 11.72
C SER A 326 16.59 -5.61 10.36
N LYS A 327 16.28 -6.35 9.29
CA LYS A 327 16.17 -5.78 7.94
C LYS A 327 15.02 -4.76 7.85
N CYS A 328 13.85 -5.08 8.43
CA CYS A 328 12.72 -4.15 8.51
C CYS A 328 13.03 -2.89 9.34
N ALA A 329 13.66 -3.05 10.50
CA ALA A 329 14.00 -1.93 11.39
C ALA A 329 15.00 -0.95 10.76
N ALA A 330 15.83 -1.41 9.81
CA ALA A 330 16.83 -0.60 9.13
C ALA A 330 16.26 0.31 8.01
N LEU A 331 14.99 0.17 7.64
CA LEU A 331 14.39 0.94 6.53
C LEU A 331 13.99 2.38 6.89
N HIS A 332 14.10 2.77 8.16
CA HIS A 332 13.79 4.11 8.67
C HIS A 332 12.36 4.60 8.33
N GLU A 333 11.42 3.69 8.08
CA GLU A 333 10.00 3.99 7.94
C GLU A 333 9.38 4.13 9.34
N GLU A 334 9.12 5.38 9.77
CA GLU A 334 8.89 5.76 11.18
C GLU A 334 8.03 4.79 12.00
N ASN A 335 6.83 4.42 11.51
CA ASN A 335 5.91 3.58 12.27
C ASN A 335 6.29 2.09 12.26
N ILE A 336 6.60 1.53 11.10
CA ILE A 336 6.84 0.08 10.95
C ILE A 336 8.25 -0.30 11.41
N SER A 337 9.25 0.55 11.21
CA SER A 337 10.61 0.32 11.70
C SER A 337 10.66 0.28 13.22
N ASN A 338 9.87 1.13 13.90
CA ASN A 338 9.74 1.08 15.36
C ASN A 338 9.09 -0.23 15.86
N LEU A 339 8.03 -0.71 15.17
CA LEU A 339 7.42 -2.00 15.48
C LEU A 339 8.43 -3.16 15.29
N CYS A 340 9.17 -3.16 14.19
CA CYS A 340 10.19 -4.17 13.91
C CYS A 340 11.37 -4.11 14.89
N TRP A 341 11.76 -2.92 15.34
CA TRP A 341 12.78 -2.75 16.38
C TRP A 341 12.32 -3.33 17.72
N ASN A 342 11.06 -3.12 18.08
CA ASN A 342 10.46 -3.72 19.27
C ASN A 342 10.38 -5.25 19.18
N ASP A 343 9.90 -5.78 18.05
CA ASP A 343 9.81 -7.23 17.81
C ASP A 343 11.20 -7.87 17.89
N LYS A 344 12.22 -7.24 17.27
CA LYS A 344 13.62 -7.65 17.36
C LYS A 344 14.09 -7.73 18.81
N ASN A 345 13.95 -6.65 19.58
CA ASN A 345 14.46 -6.59 20.94
C ASN A 345 13.76 -7.57 21.88
N GLN A 346 12.46 -7.78 21.71
CA GLN A 346 11.73 -8.80 22.45
C GLN A 346 12.28 -10.20 22.14
N LEU A 347 12.50 -10.48 20.85
CA LEU A 347 13.04 -11.75 20.40
C LEU A 347 14.46 -12.01 20.90
N GLU A 348 15.34 -10.99 20.89
CA GLU A 348 16.70 -11.09 21.42
C GLU A 348 16.71 -11.42 22.92
N LYS A 349 15.85 -10.75 23.71
CA LYS A 349 15.71 -11.02 25.15
C LYS A 349 15.23 -12.44 25.41
N MET A 350 14.21 -12.90 24.67
CA MET A 350 13.71 -14.27 24.79
C MET A 350 14.79 -15.30 24.44
N PHE A 351 15.56 -15.06 23.38
CA PHE A 351 16.63 -15.94 22.95
C PHE A 351 17.78 -15.98 23.96
N GLN A 352 18.17 -14.84 24.54
CA GLN A 352 19.16 -14.77 25.61
C GLN A 352 18.69 -15.53 26.86
N TYR A 353 17.46 -15.29 27.31
CA TYR A 353 16.89 -15.98 28.47
C TYR A 353 16.86 -17.51 28.28
N ALA A 354 16.41 -17.98 27.11
CA ALA A 354 16.37 -19.41 26.80
C ALA A 354 17.76 -20.06 26.83
N ASN A 355 18.78 -19.36 26.32
CA ASN A 355 20.16 -19.85 26.36
C ASN A 355 20.73 -19.89 27.78
N GLU A 356 20.48 -18.86 28.59
CA GLU A 356 20.88 -18.84 29.99
C GLU A 356 20.21 -19.96 30.79
N GLU A 357 18.90 -20.18 30.60
CA GLU A 357 18.17 -21.25 31.30
C GLU A 357 18.70 -22.63 30.90
N LYS A 358 19.01 -22.83 29.62
CA LYS A 358 19.65 -24.05 29.12
C LYS A 358 21.03 -24.27 29.74
N ALA A 359 21.85 -23.22 29.83
CA ALA A 359 23.16 -23.29 30.48
C ALA A 359 23.04 -23.65 31.96
N ARG A 360 22.14 -22.99 32.71
CA ARG A 360 21.87 -23.30 34.13
C ARG A 360 21.44 -24.76 34.33
N LYS A 361 20.55 -25.27 33.48
CA LYS A 361 20.11 -26.69 33.53
C LYS A 361 21.29 -27.65 33.29
N ILE A 362 22.15 -27.37 32.32
CA ILE A 362 23.35 -28.17 32.04
C ILE A 362 24.29 -28.18 33.25
N ASP A 363 24.51 -27.03 33.89
CA ASP A 363 25.39 -26.93 35.06
C ASP A 363 24.83 -27.68 36.28
N ILE A 364 23.51 -27.64 36.51
CA ILE A 364 22.85 -28.43 37.55
C ILE A 364 23.00 -29.94 37.27
N LEU A 365 22.86 -30.38 36.02
CA LEU A 365 23.04 -31.79 35.66
C LEU A 365 24.50 -32.24 35.87
N ARG A 366 25.47 -31.38 35.55
CA ARG A 366 26.90 -31.64 35.77
C ARG A 366 27.26 -31.70 37.24
N SER A 367 26.67 -30.86 38.09
CA SER A 367 26.92 -30.86 39.54
C SER A 367 26.25 -32.02 40.27
N ARG A 368 25.18 -32.60 39.71
CA ARG A 368 24.53 -33.81 40.25
C ARG A 368 25.22 -35.12 39.86
N ASN A 369 26.00 -35.11 38.77
CA ASN A 369 26.76 -36.27 38.28
C ASN A 369 28.21 -36.32 38.79
N LYS A 370 28.67 -35.29 39.50
CA LYS A 370 29.91 -35.26 40.28
C LYS A 370 29.58 -35.55 41.73
#